data_AF-T0UK79-F1
#
_entry.id   AF-T0UK79-F1
#
_cell.length_a   1.000
_cell.length_b   1.000
_cell.length_c   1.000
_cell.angle_alpha   90.00
_cell.angle_beta   90.00
_cell.angle_gamma   90.00
#
_symmetry.space_group_name_H-M   'P 1'
#
loop_
_entity.id
_entity.type
_entity.pdbx_description
1 polymer ?
#
loop_
_entity_poly.entity_id
_entity_poly.type
_entity_poly.pdbx_seq_one_letter_code
_entity_poly.pdbx_strand_id
1 'polypeptide(L)' 'MNLAKAAGIPDGTKFTSLEDYLNQLEGKALKVTVKNEKSEWQGKTYENLNVKRMEVTELPIAAASTEISDADLPF' A
#
# COMPACT_ATOMS: atom_id res chain seq x y z
N MET A 1 -13.61 2.35 7.72
CA MET A 1 -12.41 2.85 7.01
C MET A 1 -12.10 1.84 5.91
N ASN A 2 -12.59 2.08 4.69
CA ASN A 2 -12.50 1.10 3.60
C ASN A 2 -11.12 1.18 2.95
N LEU A 3 -10.29 0.15 3.15
CA LEU A 3 -8.94 0.06 2.58
C LEU A 3 -8.96 0.17 1.06
N ALA A 4 -9.94 -0.44 0.40
CA ALA A 4 -10.21 -0.27 -1.03
C ALA A 4 -10.32 1.19 -1.47
N LYS A 5 -11.09 2.00 -0.73
CA LYS A 5 -11.28 3.42 -1.05
C LYS A 5 -9.99 4.22 -0.85
N ALA A 6 -9.23 3.91 0.20
CA ALA A 6 -7.93 4.52 0.43
C ALA A 6 -6.91 4.16 -0.67
N ALA A 7 -6.99 2.93 -1.21
CA ALA A 7 -6.12 2.43 -2.27
C ALA A 7 -6.54 2.90 -3.69
N GLY A 8 -7.58 3.75 -3.78
CA GLY A 8 -8.08 4.27 -5.05
C GLY A 8 -8.95 3.27 -5.83
N ILE A 9 -9.46 2.22 -5.19
CA ILE A 9 -10.43 1.32 -5.83
C ILE A 9 -11.79 2.02 -5.93
N PRO A 10 -12.45 2.03 -7.11
CA PRO A 10 -13.76 2.64 -7.29
C PRO A 10 -14.83 2.09 -6.34
N ASP A 11 -15.69 2.98 -5.84
CA ASP A 11 -16.85 2.59 -5.05
C ASP A 11 -17.80 1.76 -5.95
N GLY A 12 -18.11 0.53 -5.52
CA GLY A 12 -18.95 -0.40 -6.27
C GLY A 12 -18.22 -1.57 -6.94
N THR A 13 -16.88 -1.64 -6.84
CA THR A 13 -16.12 -2.83 -7.26
C THR A 13 -16.58 -4.04 -6.47
N LYS A 14 -17.10 -5.05 -7.17
CA LYS A 14 -17.45 -6.34 -6.59
C LYS A 14 -16.24 -7.24 -6.64
N PHE A 15 -15.83 -7.74 -5.48
CA PHE A 15 -14.77 -8.73 -5.38
C PHE A 15 -15.40 -10.12 -5.32
N THR A 16 -14.90 -11.01 -6.16
CA THR A 16 -15.42 -12.38 -6.27
C THR A 16 -14.84 -13.28 -5.19
N SER A 17 -13.64 -12.96 -4.70
CA SER A 17 -12.93 -13.65 -3.63
C SER A 17 -12.03 -12.68 -2.83
N LEU A 18 -11.52 -13.14 -1.67
CA LEU A 18 -10.55 -12.38 -0.88
C LEU A 18 -9.23 -12.17 -1.65
N GLU A 19 -8.79 -13.16 -2.42
CA GLU A 19 -7.56 -13.05 -3.24
C GLU A 19 -7.70 -12.00 -4.32
N ASP A 20 -8.84 -11.93 -5.00
CA ASP A 20 -9.15 -10.90 -6.00
C ASP A 20 -9.10 -9.49 -5.39
N TYR A 21 -9.59 -9.35 -4.15
CA TYR A 21 -9.47 -8.12 -3.37
C TYR A 21 -8.02 -7.76 -3.06
N LEU A 22 -7.20 -8.72 -2.60
CA LEU A 22 -5.79 -8.48 -2.27
C LEU A 22 -4.96 -8.14 -3.50
N ASN A 23 -5.18 -8.84 -4.62
CA ASN A 23 -4.50 -8.58 -5.88
C ASN A 23 -4.77 -7.17 -6.42
N GLN A 24 -5.97 -6.61 -6.20
CA GLN A 24 -6.28 -5.24 -6.61
C GLN A 24 -5.61 -4.17 -5.72
N LEU A 25 -5.26 -4.52 -4.48
CA LEU A 25 -4.52 -3.66 -3.57
C LEU A 25 -3.00 -3.75 -3.81
N GLU A 26 -2.53 -4.86 -4.38
CA GLU A 26 -1.13 -5.04 -4.75
C GLU A 26 -0.70 -3.97 -5.77
N GLY A 27 0.44 -3.33 -5.51
CA GLY A 27 0.95 -2.24 -6.35
C GLY A 27 0.23 -0.88 -6.18
N LYS A 28 -0.81 -0.77 -5.33
CA LYS A 28 -1.40 0.53 -4.96
C LYS A 28 -0.61 1.18 -3.83
N ALA A 29 -0.35 2.48 -3.96
CA ALA A 29 0.29 3.26 -2.91
C ALA A 29 -0.75 3.76 -1.89
N LEU A 30 -0.42 3.63 -0.60
CA LEU A 30 -1.24 4.06 0.53
C LEU A 30 -0.41 4.93 1.47
N LYS A 31 -1.01 5.99 2.02
CA LYS A 31 -0.38 6.80 3.06
C LYS A 31 -0.67 6.16 4.41
N VAL A 32 0.37 5.63 5.06
CA VAL A 32 0.22 4.97 6.37
C VAL A 32 0.96 5.74 7.45
N THR A 33 0.28 6.01 8.56
CA THR A 33 0.89 6.55 9.77
C THR A 33 1.21 5.39 10.69
N VAL A 34 2.49 5.17 10.93
CA VAL A 34 3.00 4.10 11.79
C VAL A 34 3.49 4.66 13.11
N LYS A 35 3.38 3.86 14.17
CA LYS A 35 3.97 4.14 15.48
C LYS A 35 4.66 2.88 15.97
N ASN A 36 5.95 2.99 16.25
CA ASN A 36 6.70 1.93 16.89
C ASN A 36 6.28 1.84 18.36
N GLU A 37 5.82 0.67 18.76
CA GLU A 37 5.40 0.39 20.12
C GLU A 37 6.20 -0.80 20.63
N LYS A 38 6.82 -0.62 21.81
CA LYS A 38 7.45 -1.71 22.53
C LYS A 38 6.35 -2.49 23.22
N SER A 39 6.16 -3.75 22.85
CA SER A 39 5.18 -4.64 23.48
C SER A 39 5.91 -5.78 24.16
N GLU A 40 5.55 -6.09 25.40
CA GLU A 40 6.01 -7.30 26.06
C GLU A 40 4.92 -8.35 25.97
N TRP A 41 5.26 -9.46 25.32
CA TRP A 41 4.37 -10.62 25.23
C TRP A 41 5.16 -11.87 25.64
N GLN A 42 4.65 -12.60 26.62
CA GLN A 42 5.30 -13.79 27.18
C GLN A 42 6.76 -13.56 27.62
N GLY A 43 7.06 -12.40 28.22
CA GLY A 43 8.41 -12.09 28.74
C GLY A 43 9.45 -11.75 27.67
N LYS A 44 9.05 -11.61 26.40
CA LYS A 44 9.90 -11.08 25.32
C LYS A 44 9.43 -9.69 24.92
N THR A 45 10.38 -8.76 24.83
CA THR A 45 10.13 -7.40 24.36
C THR A 45 10.24 -7.37 22.84
N TYR A 46 9.17 -6.96 22.17
CA TYR A 46 9.09 -6.82 20.72
C TYR A 46 8.98 -5.35 20.37
N GLU A 47 9.73 -4.90 19.37
CA GLU A 47 9.47 -3.63 18.71
C GLU A 47 8.46 -3.86 17.58
N ASN A 48 7.20 -3.55 17.86
CA ASN A 48 6.12 -3.70 16.90
C ASN A 48 5.90 -2.41 16.13
N LEU A 49 5.90 -2.48 14.80
CA LEU A 49 5.49 -1.38 13.94
C LEU A 49 3.96 -1.41 13.81
N ASN A 50 3.26 -0.53 14.52
CA ASN A 50 1.80 -0.51 14.53
C ASN A 50 1.26 0.57 13.59
N VAL A 51 0.37 0.20 12.67
CA VAL A 51 -0.28 1.16 11.77
C VAL A 51 -1.45 1.82 12.50
N LYS A 52 -1.37 3.13 12.73
CA LYS A 52 -2.41 3.92 13.43
C LYS A 52 -3.43 4.53 12.50
N ARG A 53 -3.05 4.86 11.27
CA ARG A 53 -3.93 5.47 10.27
C ARG A 53 -3.50 5.05 8.87
N MET A 54 -4.47 4.92 7.96
CA MET A 54 -4.28 4.58 6.55
C MET A 54 -5.17 5.48 5.70
N GLU A 55 -4.59 6.28 4.83
CA GLU A 55 -5.27 7.30 4.03
C GLU A 55 -4.90 7.18 2.56
N VAL A 56 -5.66 7.88 1.70
CA VAL A 56 -5.33 8.01 0.28
C VAL A 56 -3.98 8.69 0.17
N THR A 57 -3.11 8.14 -0.67
CA THR A 57 -1.83 8.78 -0.98
C THR A 57 -2.03 10.02 -1.84
N GLU A 58 -1.38 11.12 -1.47
CA GLU A 58 -1.29 12.34 -2.28
C GLU A 58 -0.06 12.30 -3.20
N LEU A 59 0.81 11.29 -3.04
CA LEU A 59 1.97 11.11 -3.90
C LEU A 59 1.49 10.75 -5.31
N PRO A 60 2.08 11.34 -6.36
CA PRO A 60 1.84 10.88 -7.71
C PRO A 60 2.27 9.42 -7.77
N ILE A 61 1.31 8.52 -7.99
CA ILE A 61 1.60 7.14 -8.34
C ILE A 61 2.27 7.26 -9.71
N ALA A 62 3.61 7.21 -9.72
CA ALA A 62 4.36 7.16 -10.96
C ALA A 62 3.76 6.01 -11.76
N ALA A 63 3.10 6.33 -12.87
CA ALA A 63 2.61 5.33 -13.78
C ALA A 63 3.81 4.45 -14.13
N ALA A 64 3.78 3.20 -13.70
CA ALA A 64 4.81 2.23 -14.00
C ALA A 64 4.78 1.97 -15.52
N SER A 65 5.43 2.84 -16.28
CA SER A 65 5.70 2.73 -17.71
C SER A 65 6.72 3.81 -18.08
N THR A 66 7.89 3.80 -17.45
CA THR A 66 9.07 4.34 -18.14
C THR A 66 9.61 3.18 -18.96
N GLU A 67 9.01 2.94 -20.12
CA GLU A 67 9.71 2.20 -21.17
C GLU A 67 10.91 3.06 -21.53
N ILE A 68 12.06 2.77 -20.93
CA ILE A 68 13.33 3.38 -21.33
C ILE A 68 13.60 2.79 -22.71
N SER A 69 13.36 3.58 -23.75
CA SER A 69 13.68 3.16 -25.10
C SER A 69 15.20 3.15 -25.26
N ASP A 70 15.76 2.16 -25.96
CA ASP A 70 17.22 2.01 -26.14
C ASP A 70 17.84 3.26 -26.83
N ALA A 71 17.00 4.05 -27.52
CA ALA A 71 17.36 5.33 -28.13
C ALA A 71 17.55 6.48 -27.12
N ASP A 72 17.08 6.34 -25.88
CA ASP A 72 17.24 7.32 -24.79
C ASP A 72 18.53 7.08 -23.98
N LEU A 73 19.32 6.07 -24.33
CA LEU A 73 20.58 5.77 -23.65
C LEU A 73 21.74 6.52 -24.33
N PRO A 74 22.64 7.16 -23.56
CA PRO A 74 23.67 8.05 -24.09
C PRO A 74 24.92 7.32 -24.60
N PHE A 75 24.75 6.14 -25.21
CA PHE A 75 25.85 5.33 -25.75
C PHE A 75 25.60 4.82 -27.16
#